data_AF-A0A498CUM4-F1
#
_entry.id   AF-A0A498CUM4-F1
#
_cell.length_a   1.000
_cell.length_b   1.000
_cell.length_c   1.000
_cell.angle_alpha   90.00
_cell.angle_beta   90.00
_cell.angle_gamma   90.00
#
_symmetry.space_group_name_H-M   'P 1'
#
loop_
_entity.id
_entity.type
_entity.pdbx_description
1 polymer ?
#
loop_
_entity_poly.entity_id
_entity_poly.type
_entity_poly.pdbx_seq_one_letter_code
_entity_poly.pdbx_strand_id
1 'polypeptide(L)'
;MKKVLGGSLLALALTTTGCATMELMKEPTDYQSAYSRVTFTTDQYQGTRTYKSTAITLKDIKWGDTDFLMGQLSLTKKGDQESYCLLTLYNGENWSFFEKAFDINQNELPLIKGNRRVGTMGNDVHINEQSCISLRKDYLIKAANDGLDIKMVGQNKNMVIKVQPFFIKSFLDAVDYSERTRFTAQ
;
A
#
# COMPACT_ATOMS: atom_id res chain seq x y z
N MET A 1 -22.48 5.60 -70.73
CA MET A 1 -22.50 4.18 -70.35
C MET A 1 -21.40 3.92 -69.33
N LYS A 2 -21.80 3.37 -68.17
CA LYS A 2 -21.04 2.68 -67.11
C LYS A 2 -19.58 3.09 -66.84
N LYS A 3 -19.35 3.62 -65.63
CA LYS A 3 -18.35 3.13 -64.65
C LYS A 3 -18.62 3.83 -63.31
N VAL A 4 -19.45 3.21 -62.47
CA VAL A 4 -19.54 3.56 -61.05
C VAL A 4 -18.44 2.78 -60.36
N LEU A 5 -17.35 3.48 -60.01
CA LEU A 5 -16.46 3.07 -58.95
C LEU A 5 -17.26 3.16 -57.65
N GLY A 6 -17.44 2.03 -56.99
CA GLY A 6 -18.10 1.95 -55.69
C GLY A 6 -17.38 0.90 -54.85
N GLY A 7 -16.10 1.15 -54.57
CA GLY A 7 -15.33 0.37 -53.61
C GLY A 7 -15.92 0.56 -52.22
N SER A 8 -16.37 -0.52 -51.61
CA SER A 8 -16.63 -0.58 -50.17
C SER A 8 -16.09 -1.92 -49.68
N LEU A 9 -14.76 -2.01 -49.66
CA LEU A 9 -14.07 -2.92 -48.74
C LEU A 9 -14.25 -2.30 -47.35
N LEU A 10 -15.30 -2.76 -46.66
CA LEU A 10 -15.45 -2.58 -45.22
C LEU A 10 -14.28 -3.34 -44.57
N ALA A 11 -13.14 -2.66 -44.40
CA ALA A 11 -12.02 -3.18 -43.63
C ALA A 11 -12.48 -3.27 -42.18
N LEU A 12 -12.79 -4.49 -41.75
CA LEU A 12 -13.05 -4.84 -40.37
C LEU A 12 -11.77 -4.54 -39.59
N ALA A 13 -11.69 -3.33 -39.03
CA ALA A 13 -10.68 -2.99 -38.05
C ALA A 13 -10.98 -3.81 -36.79
N LEU A 14 -10.46 -5.04 -36.77
CA LEU A 14 -10.27 -5.84 -35.58
C LEU A 14 -9.35 -5.02 -34.67
N THR A 15 -9.97 -4.21 -33.82
CA THR A 15 -9.33 -3.59 -32.68
C THR A 15 -8.75 -4.74 -31.88
N THR A 16 -7.44 -4.92 -32.00
CA THR A 16 -6.66 -5.73 -31.09
C THR A 16 -6.94 -5.17 -29.70
N THR A 17 -7.78 -5.89 -28.96
CA THR A 17 -7.80 -5.79 -27.51
C THR A 17 -6.39 -6.12 -27.08
N GLY A 18 -5.57 -5.08 -26.92
CA GLY A 18 -4.31 -5.20 -26.24
C GLY A 18 -4.63 -5.86 -24.92
N CYS A 19 -4.23 -7.13 -24.78
CA CYS A 19 -3.91 -7.67 -23.49
C CYS A 19 -2.92 -6.66 -22.91
N ALA A 20 -3.43 -5.72 -22.13
CA ALA A 20 -2.60 -4.97 -21.20
C ALA A 20 -2.03 -6.06 -20.31
N THR A 21 -0.83 -6.51 -20.66
CA THR A 21 0.04 -7.21 -19.74
C THR A 21 0.04 -6.34 -18.49
N MET A 22 -0.63 -6.81 -17.43
CA MET A 22 -0.40 -6.31 -16.09
C MET A 22 1.07 -6.57 -15.80
N GLU A 23 1.94 -5.63 -16.17
CA GLU A 23 3.26 -5.55 -15.57
C GLU A 23 2.99 -5.38 -14.08
N LEU A 24 3.22 -6.45 -13.33
CA LEU A 24 3.32 -6.39 -11.88
C LEU A 24 4.37 -5.31 -11.59
N MET A 25 3.92 -4.12 -11.18
CA MET A 25 4.82 -2.99 -10.97
C MET A 25 5.87 -3.41 -9.95
N LYS A 26 7.11 -3.56 -10.42
CA LYS A 26 8.26 -3.93 -9.59
C LYS A 26 8.36 -2.97 -8.41
N GLU A 27 8.58 -3.48 -7.21
CA GLU A 27 8.70 -2.66 -6.00
C GLU A 27 9.75 -1.54 -6.14
N PRO A 28 9.52 -0.38 -5.52
CA PRO A 28 10.49 0.70 -5.56
C PRO A 28 11.77 0.31 -4.81
N THR A 29 12.91 0.52 -5.46
CA THR A 29 14.23 0.19 -4.90
C THR A 29 15.01 1.42 -4.44
N ASP A 30 14.47 2.61 -4.66
CA ASP A 30 15.12 3.88 -4.39
C ASP A 30 14.09 4.97 -4.06
N TYR A 31 14.60 6.12 -3.60
CA TYR A 31 13.79 7.27 -3.21
C TYR A 31 12.90 7.78 -4.34
N GLN A 32 13.42 7.91 -5.57
CA GLN A 32 12.70 8.55 -6.67
C GLN A 32 11.57 7.66 -7.20
N SER A 33 11.83 6.35 -7.30
CA SER A 33 10.82 5.37 -7.68
C SER A 33 9.72 5.23 -6.61
N ALA A 34 10.04 5.38 -5.33
CA ALA A 34 9.05 5.42 -4.25
C ALA A 34 8.23 6.73 -4.27
N TYR A 35 8.90 7.88 -4.38
CA TYR A 35 8.29 9.23 -4.39
C TYR A 35 7.25 9.37 -5.50
N SER A 36 7.62 9.00 -6.74
CA SER A 36 6.78 9.16 -7.92
C SER A 36 5.51 8.32 -7.91
N ARG A 37 5.42 7.32 -7.02
CA ARG A 37 4.28 6.41 -6.89
C ARG A 37 3.38 6.73 -5.70
N VAL A 38 3.62 7.85 -5.03
CA VAL A 38 2.68 8.36 -4.01
C VAL A 38 1.46 8.93 -4.73
N THR A 39 0.30 8.44 -4.35
CA THR A 39 -0.99 8.87 -4.89
C THR A 39 -1.76 9.65 -3.84
N PHE A 40 -2.68 10.50 -4.28
CA PHE A 40 -3.59 11.21 -3.40
C PHE A 40 -5.01 11.19 -3.95
N THR A 41 -5.98 11.25 -3.05
CA THR A 41 -7.40 11.41 -3.37
C THR A 41 -8.02 12.45 -2.43
N THR A 42 -9.07 13.12 -2.88
CA THR A 42 -9.86 14.04 -2.06
C THR A 42 -11.31 13.60 -2.07
N ASP A 43 -11.87 13.33 -0.89
CA ASP A 43 -13.30 13.16 -0.68
C ASP A 43 -13.90 14.53 -0.33
N GLN A 44 -14.59 15.13 -1.30
CA GLN A 44 -15.22 16.44 -1.16
C GLN A 44 -16.41 16.44 -0.19
N TYR A 45 -17.10 15.30 -0.02
CA TYR A 45 -18.25 15.21 0.88
C TYR A 45 -17.80 15.17 2.34
N GLN A 46 -16.71 14.45 2.62
CA GLN A 46 -16.16 14.33 3.97
C GLN A 46 -15.09 15.37 4.29
N GLY A 47 -14.65 16.15 3.29
CA GLY A 47 -13.55 17.10 3.41
C GLY A 47 -12.23 16.41 3.77
N THR A 48 -12.02 15.17 3.31
CA THR A 48 -10.80 14.41 3.63
C THR A 48 -9.87 14.29 2.44
N ARG A 49 -8.58 14.32 2.72
CA ARG A 49 -7.51 14.08 1.75
C ARG A 49 -6.76 12.83 2.19
N THR A 50 -6.58 11.87 1.29
CA THR A 50 -5.88 10.63 1.58
C THR A 50 -4.68 10.48 0.66
N TYR A 51 -3.51 10.23 1.24
CA TYR A 51 -2.27 9.95 0.54
C TYR A 51 -1.90 8.50 0.75
N LYS A 52 -1.37 7.84 -0.28
CA LYS A 52 -0.95 6.43 -0.22
C LYS A 52 0.34 6.22 -1.00
N SER A 53 1.32 5.55 -0.40
CA SER A 53 2.49 5.04 -1.10
C SER A 53 2.09 3.89 -2.04
N THR A 54 3.02 3.42 -2.87
CA THR A 54 2.87 2.08 -3.46
C THR A 54 2.93 1.00 -2.36
N ALA A 55 2.42 -0.19 -2.65
CA ALA A 55 2.53 -1.31 -1.73
C ALA A 55 3.91 -1.96 -1.86
N ILE A 56 4.48 -2.40 -0.75
CA ILE A 56 5.77 -3.11 -0.68
C ILE A 56 5.61 -4.40 0.10
N THR A 57 6.46 -5.36 -0.17
CA THR A 57 6.58 -6.57 0.63
C THR A 57 7.32 -6.23 1.94
N LEU A 58 6.71 -6.57 3.07
CA LEU A 58 7.23 -6.26 4.41
C LEU A 58 7.98 -7.42 5.07
N LYS A 59 7.82 -8.62 4.52
CA LYS A 59 8.45 -9.87 4.97
C LYS A 59 9.20 -10.46 3.80
N ASP A 60 10.46 -10.87 3.98
CA ASP A 60 11.17 -11.65 2.97
C ASP A 60 10.38 -12.94 2.65
N ILE A 61 9.71 -12.97 1.51
CA ILE A 61 8.98 -14.14 1.02
C ILE A 61 10.02 -15.09 0.45
N LYS A 62 10.25 -16.22 1.11
CA LYS A 62 11.09 -17.29 0.56
C LYS A 62 10.27 -18.11 -0.44
N TRP A 63 10.94 -18.70 -1.42
CA TRP A 63 10.30 -19.63 -2.34
C TRP A 63 9.70 -20.81 -1.54
N GLY A 64 8.38 -20.98 -1.63
CA GLY A 64 7.63 -21.97 -0.84
C GLY A 64 6.94 -21.43 0.42
N ASP A 65 7.10 -20.14 0.75
CA ASP A 65 6.30 -19.51 1.81
C ASP A 65 4.83 -19.41 1.39
N THR A 66 3.94 -20.00 2.19
CA THR A 66 2.48 -19.86 2.03
C THR A 66 1.95 -18.52 2.56
N ASP A 67 2.76 -17.82 3.36
CA ASP A 67 2.42 -16.55 4.00
C ASP A 67 3.16 -15.37 3.38
N PHE A 68 2.42 -14.29 3.04
CA PHE A 68 3.00 -13.01 2.67
C PHE A 68 2.40 -11.85 3.47
N LEU A 69 3.20 -10.79 3.64
CA LEU A 69 2.76 -9.55 4.27
C LEU A 69 3.17 -8.38 3.41
N MET A 70 2.20 -7.59 2.97
CA MET A 70 2.41 -6.35 2.25
C MET A 70 2.09 -5.14 3.14
N GLY A 71 2.73 -4.01 2.82
CA GLY A 71 2.63 -2.76 3.54
C GLY A 71 2.42 -1.58 2.61
N GLN A 72 1.65 -0.60 3.05
CA GLN A 72 1.46 0.68 2.36
C GLN A 72 1.40 1.79 3.41
N LEU A 73 2.23 2.82 3.28
CA LEU A 73 2.09 4.03 4.09
C LEU A 73 0.90 4.84 3.58
N SER A 74 0.07 5.31 4.51
CA SER A 74 -1.02 6.23 4.20
C SER A 74 -1.13 7.34 5.21
N LEU A 75 -1.61 8.49 4.75
CA LEU A 75 -2.01 9.63 5.57
C LEU A 75 -3.43 10.02 5.20
N THR A 76 -4.31 10.13 6.18
CA THR A 76 -5.60 10.81 6.01
C THR A 76 -5.56 12.15 6.74
N LYS A 77 -5.89 13.22 6.04
CA LYS A 77 -6.05 14.57 6.58
C LYS A 77 -7.51 15.00 6.58
N LYS A 78 -7.97 15.60 7.68
CA LYS A 78 -9.29 16.24 7.80
C LYS A 78 -9.13 17.54 8.61
N GLY A 79 -9.14 18.68 7.92
CA GLY A 79 -8.68 19.95 8.53
C GLY A 79 -7.24 19.81 9.03
N ASP A 80 -7.02 20.16 10.30
CA ASP A 80 -5.71 20.07 10.97
C ASP A 80 -5.38 18.67 11.52
N GLN A 81 -6.33 17.73 11.45
CA GLN A 81 -6.11 16.36 11.93
C GLN A 81 -5.35 15.55 10.88
N GLU A 82 -4.24 14.94 11.32
CA GLU A 82 -3.42 14.03 10.51
C GLU A 82 -3.43 12.64 11.15
N SER A 83 -3.73 11.60 10.35
CA SER A 83 -3.70 10.21 10.78
C SER A 83 -2.81 9.41 9.85
N TYR A 84 -1.61 9.08 10.32
CA TYR A 84 -0.68 8.22 9.59
C TYR A 84 -0.87 6.76 9.96
N CYS A 85 -0.71 5.92 8.96
CA CYS A 85 -0.92 4.49 9.08
C CYS A 85 0.06 3.74 8.20
N LEU A 86 0.65 2.67 8.73
CA LEU A 86 1.17 1.59 7.91
C LEU A 86 0.05 0.55 7.75
N LEU A 87 -0.62 0.60 6.60
CA LEU A 87 -1.64 -0.37 6.21
C LEU A 87 -0.94 -1.67 5.89
N THR A 88 -1.34 -2.76 6.55
CA THR A 88 -0.78 -4.09 6.35
C THR A 88 -1.83 -5.01 5.76
N LEU A 89 -1.46 -5.80 4.75
CA LEU A 89 -2.25 -6.89 4.20
C LEU A 89 -1.49 -8.20 4.41
N TYR A 90 -1.95 -8.99 5.37
CA TYR A 90 -1.43 -10.32 5.62
C TYR A 90 -2.29 -11.35 4.90
N ASN A 91 -1.63 -12.27 4.21
CA ASN A 91 -2.22 -13.50 3.74
C ASN A 91 -1.40 -14.65 4.30
N GLY A 92 -2.05 -15.61 4.93
CA GLY A 92 -1.37 -16.76 5.47
C GLY A 92 -2.31 -17.83 5.98
N GLU A 93 -1.78 -18.75 6.78
CA GLU A 93 -2.51 -19.92 7.25
C GLU A 93 -2.58 -19.99 8.79
N ASN A 94 -3.43 -20.89 9.31
CA ASN A 94 -3.41 -21.38 10.70
C ASN A 94 -3.68 -20.34 11.81
N TRP A 95 -4.80 -19.61 11.76
CA TRP A 95 -5.30 -18.74 12.84
C TRP A 95 -4.22 -17.80 13.42
N SER A 96 -3.59 -17.03 12.54
CA SER A 96 -2.40 -16.23 12.80
C SER A 96 -2.67 -14.72 12.94
N PHE A 97 -3.90 -14.35 13.33
CA PHE A 97 -4.31 -12.95 13.46
C PHE A 97 -3.41 -12.15 14.40
N PHE A 98 -2.97 -10.98 13.94
CA PHE A 98 -2.15 -10.07 14.70
C PHE A 98 -2.97 -9.25 15.69
N GLU A 99 -2.43 -9.10 16.89
CA GLU A 99 -3.14 -8.52 18.04
C GLU A 99 -2.40 -7.30 18.58
N LYS A 100 -1.06 -7.26 18.49
CA LYS A 100 -0.22 -6.16 18.97
C LYS A 100 0.90 -5.84 17.99
N ALA A 101 1.42 -4.62 18.07
CA ALA A 101 2.62 -4.18 17.36
C ALA A 101 3.55 -3.41 18.30
N PHE A 102 4.86 -3.61 18.16
CA PHE A 102 5.88 -2.95 18.97
C PHE A 102 6.98 -2.36 18.10
N ASP A 103 7.48 -1.18 18.44
CA ASP A 103 8.68 -0.62 17.81
C ASP A 103 9.97 -1.32 18.30
N ILE A 104 11.10 -0.94 17.72
CA ILE A 104 12.43 -1.45 18.10
C ILE A 104 12.80 -1.15 19.57
N ASN A 105 12.18 -0.14 20.17
CA ASN A 105 12.39 0.26 21.57
C ASN A 105 11.36 -0.40 22.52
N GLN A 106 10.59 -1.37 22.03
CA GLN A 106 9.54 -2.09 22.76
C GLN A 106 8.32 -1.24 23.17
N ASN A 107 8.15 -0.06 22.57
CA ASN A 107 6.94 0.73 22.75
C ASN A 107 5.80 0.12 21.93
N GLU A 108 4.63 -0.04 22.54
CA GLU A 108 3.45 -0.52 21.83
C GLU A 108 2.95 0.53 20.84
N LEU A 109 2.76 0.12 19.59
CA LEU A 109 2.16 0.92 18.53
C LEU A 109 0.68 0.54 18.40
N PRO A 110 -0.25 1.51 18.32
CA PRO A 110 -1.67 1.19 18.20
C PRO A 110 -1.95 0.41 16.91
N LEU A 111 -2.48 -0.81 17.06
CA LEU A 111 -2.90 -1.66 15.96
C LEU A 111 -4.42 -1.60 15.81
N ILE A 112 -4.89 -0.95 14.76
CA ILE A 112 -6.31 -0.86 14.41
C ILE A 112 -6.62 -2.02 13.47
N LYS A 113 -7.47 -2.93 13.94
CA LYS A 113 -7.90 -4.11 13.17
C LYS A 113 -8.88 -3.68 12.08
N GLY A 114 -8.58 -4.06 10.85
CA GLY A 114 -9.45 -3.86 9.69
C GLY A 114 -10.26 -5.11 9.38
N ASN A 115 -10.35 -5.42 8.09
CA ASN A 115 -11.09 -6.59 7.63
C ASN A 115 -10.32 -7.89 7.92
N ARG A 116 -11.03 -8.92 8.38
CA ARG A 116 -10.52 -10.28 8.57
C ARG A 116 -11.41 -11.23 7.78
N ARG A 117 -10.80 -12.00 6.88
CA ARG A 117 -11.49 -13.05 6.12
C ARG A 117 -10.82 -14.37 6.40
N VAL A 118 -11.64 -15.39 6.64
CA VAL A 118 -11.19 -16.77 6.80
C VAL A 118 -11.82 -17.56 5.67
N GLY A 119 -10.99 -18.30 4.95
CA GLY A 119 -11.39 -19.27 3.94
C GLY A 119 -10.80 -20.63 4.25
N THR A 120 -11.32 -21.64 3.58
CA THR A 120 -10.80 -23.01 3.64
C THR A 120 -10.46 -23.47 2.23
N MET A 121 -9.27 -24.01 2.01
CA MET A 121 -8.90 -24.66 0.76
C MET A 121 -8.33 -26.04 1.09
N GLY A 122 -9.12 -27.09 0.85
CA GLY A 122 -8.78 -28.43 1.33
C GLY A 122 -8.83 -28.52 2.85
N ASN A 123 -7.71 -28.95 3.46
CA ASN A 123 -7.58 -29.09 4.92
C ASN A 123 -7.00 -27.84 5.61
N ASP A 124 -6.58 -26.84 4.83
CA ASP A 124 -5.91 -25.66 5.34
C ASP A 124 -6.87 -24.48 5.50
N VAL A 125 -6.65 -23.71 6.57
CA VAL A 125 -7.38 -22.47 6.86
C VAL A 125 -6.56 -21.30 6.35
N HIS A 126 -7.04 -20.64 5.30
CA HIS A 126 -6.44 -19.42 4.78
C HIS A 126 -7.04 -18.18 5.44
N ILE A 127 -6.18 -17.22 5.73
CA ILE A 127 -6.52 -15.99 6.42
C ILE A 127 -6.05 -14.82 5.59
N ASN A 128 -6.94 -13.85 5.44
CA ASN A 128 -6.61 -12.53 4.94
C ASN A 128 -6.93 -11.51 6.04
N GLU A 129 -5.92 -10.81 6.51
CA GLU A 129 -6.05 -9.78 7.53
C GLU A 129 -5.54 -8.45 7.02
N GLN A 130 -6.40 -7.43 7.11
CA GLN A 130 -6.02 -6.04 6.93
C GLN A 130 -5.94 -5.37 8.28
N SER A 131 -4.87 -4.63 8.52
CA SER A 131 -4.70 -3.84 9.74
C SER A 131 -4.05 -2.51 9.42
N CYS A 132 -4.13 -1.60 10.38
CA CYS A 132 -3.48 -0.31 10.35
C CYS A 132 -2.63 -0.16 11.61
N ILE A 133 -1.31 -0.10 11.44
CA ILE A 133 -0.42 0.31 12.54
C ILE A 133 -0.40 1.84 12.53
N SER A 134 -1.01 2.45 13.54
CA SER A 134 -1.05 3.91 13.65
C SER A 134 0.33 4.43 14.02
N LEU A 135 0.81 5.39 13.24
CA LEU A 135 2.13 5.98 13.42
C LEU A 135 1.96 7.46 13.73
N ARG A 136 2.73 7.97 14.68
CA ARG A 136 2.79 9.42 14.90
C ARG A 136 3.74 10.05 13.87
N LYS A 137 3.49 11.33 13.53
CA LYS A 137 4.28 12.07 12.54
C LYS A 137 5.74 12.19 12.95
N ASP A 138 6.01 12.53 14.21
CA ASP A 138 7.35 12.61 14.80
C ASP A 138 8.11 11.28 14.70
N TYR A 139 7.42 10.17 14.97
CA TYR A 139 7.96 8.82 14.82
C TYR A 139 8.35 8.53 13.37
N LEU A 140 7.49 8.88 12.40
CA LEU A 140 7.81 8.73 10.97
C LEU A 140 8.95 9.63 10.50
N ILE A 141 9.06 10.86 11.01
CA ILE A 141 10.16 11.78 10.69
C ILE A 141 11.49 11.18 11.15
N LYS A 142 11.54 10.58 12.34
CA LYS A 142 12.74 9.86 12.80
C LYS A 142 13.02 8.64 11.91
N ALA A 143 11.99 7.85 11.63
CA ALA A 143 12.10 6.65 10.80
C ALA A 143 12.51 6.94 9.34
N ALA A 144 12.35 8.18 8.85
CA ALA A 144 12.87 8.59 7.55
C ALA A 144 14.41 8.51 7.46
N ASN A 145 15.11 8.49 8.60
CA ASN A 145 16.57 8.31 8.67
C ASN A 145 16.96 6.87 9.00
N ASP A 146 16.25 6.25 9.94
CA ASP A 146 16.65 4.96 10.54
C ASP A 146 15.89 3.76 9.97
N GLY A 147 14.78 4.00 9.27
CA GLY A 147 13.82 2.97 8.86
C GLY A 147 12.80 2.65 9.96
N LEU A 148 11.91 1.71 9.66
CA LEU A 148 11.02 1.11 10.65
C LEU A 148 11.40 -0.35 10.86
N ASP A 149 11.47 -0.74 12.13
CA ASP A 149 11.50 -2.13 12.57
C ASP A 149 10.35 -2.30 13.55
N ILE A 150 9.33 -3.07 13.15
CA ILE A 150 8.11 -3.27 13.93
C ILE A 150 7.89 -4.77 14.11
N LYS A 151 7.74 -5.19 15.37
CA LYS A 151 7.36 -6.55 15.71
C LYS A 151 5.84 -6.63 15.86
N MET A 152 5.18 -7.35 14.96
CA MET A 152 3.79 -7.75 15.07
C MET A 152 3.68 -9.06 15.84
N VAL A 153 2.75 -9.11 16.79
CA VAL A 153 2.50 -10.25 17.68
C VAL A 153 1.06 -10.68 17.51
N GLY A 154 0.86 -11.93 17.10
CA GLY A 154 -0.43 -12.58 16.91
C GLY A 154 -0.57 -13.83 17.76
N GLN A 155 -1.72 -14.50 17.65
CA GLN A 155 -2.07 -15.64 18.50
C GLN A 155 -1.11 -16.83 18.32
N ASN A 156 -0.73 -17.14 17.08
CA ASN A 156 0.17 -18.25 16.73
C ASN A 156 1.34 -17.82 15.85
N LYS A 157 1.54 -16.52 15.69
CA LYS A 157 2.54 -15.96 14.78
C LYS A 157 3.12 -14.68 15.33
N ASN A 158 4.43 -14.57 15.26
CA ASN A 158 5.14 -13.31 15.44
C ASN A 158 5.86 -12.99 14.14
N MET A 159 5.89 -11.71 13.78
CA MET A 159 6.58 -11.25 12.58
C MET A 159 7.30 -9.95 12.87
N VAL A 160 8.50 -9.81 12.31
CA VAL A 160 9.21 -8.54 12.28
C VAL A 160 9.08 -8.00 10.86
N ILE A 161 8.56 -6.79 10.72
CA ILE A 161 8.47 -6.08 9.46
C ILE A 161 9.50 -4.96 9.42
N LYS A 162 10.08 -4.76 8.24
CA LYS A 162 11.07 -3.72 8.01
C LYS A 162 10.66 -2.82 6.87
N VAL A 163 10.73 -1.50 7.10
CA VAL A 163 10.50 -0.49 6.06
C VAL A 163 11.77 0.34 5.91
N GLN A 164 12.26 0.45 4.69
CA GLN A 164 13.50 1.16 4.40
C GLN A 164 13.33 2.68 4.62
N PRO A 165 14.36 3.38 5.14
CA PRO A 165 14.28 4.82 5.41
C PRO A 165 13.89 5.65 4.17
N PHE A 166 14.44 5.32 3.00
CA PHE A 166 14.15 6.04 1.75
C PHE A 166 12.67 6.01 1.38
N PHE A 167 11.99 4.90 1.68
CA PHE A 167 10.57 4.73 1.37
C PHE A 167 9.71 5.66 2.22
N ILE A 168 10.01 5.74 3.52
CA ILE A 168 9.33 6.63 4.47
C ILE A 168 9.59 8.08 4.09
N LYS A 169 10.85 8.44 3.83
CA LYS A 169 11.22 9.79 3.44
C LYS A 169 10.51 10.23 2.16
N SER A 170 10.50 9.39 1.14
CA SER A 170 9.83 9.67 -0.13
C SER A 170 8.33 9.92 0.03
N PHE A 171 7.68 9.19 0.95
CA PHE A 171 6.26 9.36 1.24
C PHE A 171 6.00 10.71 1.93
N LEU A 172 6.77 11.05 2.96
CA LEU A 172 6.63 12.31 3.69
C LEU A 172 6.88 13.52 2.78
N ASP A 173 7.93 13.48 1.96
CA ASP A 173 8.28 14.58 1.07
C ASP A 173 7.22 14.76 -0.03
N ALA A 174 6.66 13.67 -0.58
CA ALA A 174 5.61 13.74 -1.61
C ALA A 174 4.29 14.30 -1.06
N VAL A 175 3.93 13.92 0.17
CA VAL A 175 2.80 14.48 0.91
C VAL A 175 2.98 15.98 1.09
N ASP A 176 4.12 16.38 1.65
CA ASP A 176 4.40 17.77 1.96
C ASP A 176 4.45 18.66 0.70
N TYR A 177 5.08 18.17 -0.38
CA TYR A 177 5.03 18.85 -1.68
C TYR A 177 3.60 19.03 -2.18
N SER A 178 2.78 17.98 -2.09
CA SER A 178 1.37 18.02 -2.54
C SER A 178 0.54 18.99 -1.71
N GLU A 179 0.72 19.00 -0.39
CA GLU A 179 0.07 19.95 0.52
C GLU A 179 0.47 21.40 0.17
N ARG A 180 1.77 21.65 -0.02
CA ARG A 180 2.32 22.98 -0.29
C ARG A 180 1.96 23.54 -1.68
N THR A 181 1.78 22.69 -2.68
CA THR A 181 1.54 23.13 -4.06
C THR A 181 0.08 23.11 -4.47
N ARG A 182 -0.76 22.30 -3.82
CA ARG A 182 -2.15 22.11 -4.23
C ARG A 182 -3.17 22.75 -3.30
N PHE A 183 -2.82 22.98 -2.03
CA PHE A 183 -3.81 23.33 -0.99
C PHE A 183 -3.46 24.57 -0.15
N THR A 184 -2.21 25.02 -0.09
CA THR A 184 -1.82 26.28 0.59
C THR A 184 -2.07 27.56 -0.23
N ALA A 185 -2.64 27.45 -1.44
CA ALA A 185 -3.00 28.60 -2.27
C ALA A 185 -4.49 29.01 -2.14
N GLN A 186 -5.17 28.61 -1.07
CA GLN A 186 -6.56 28.98 -0.76
C GLN A 186 -6.64 29.80 0.52
#